data_AF-G9L1I7-F1
#
_entry.id   AF-G9L1I7-F1
#
_cell.length_a   1.000
_cell.length_b   1.000
_cell.length_c   1.000
_cell.angle_alpha   90.00
_cell.angle_beta   90.00
_cell.angle_gamma   90.00
#
_symmetry.space_group_name_H-M   'P 1'
#
loop_
_entity.id
_entity.type
_entity.pdbx_description
1 polymer ?
#
loop_
_entity_poly.entity_id
_entity_poly.type
_entity_poly.pdbx_seq_one_letter_code
_entity_poly.pdbx_strand_id
1 'polypeptide(L)' 'AIGIRCKDGVVFGVEKLVLSKLYEEGSNKRLFNVDRHVGMAVAGLLADARSLADIAREEASNFRSNFGYNIPL' A
#
# COMPACT_ATOMS: atom_id res chain seq x y z
N ALA A 1 6.15 -7.61 -7.38
CA ALA A 1 5.84 -7.41 -5.95
C ALA A 1 5.61 -8.77 -5.32
N ILE A 2 6.06 -8.97 -4.08
CA ILE A 2 5.94 -10.24 -3.35
C ILE A 2 5.38 -9.93 -1.97
N GLY A 3 4.45 -10.76 -1.50
CA GLY A 3 3.99 -10.77 -0.11
C GLY A 3 4.30 -12.11 0.53
N ILE A 4 4.87 -12.08 1.74
CA ILE A 4 5.19 -13.28 2.53
C ILE A 4 4.38 -13.19 3.82
N ARG A 5 3.60 -14.23 4.10
CA ARG A 5 2.92 -14.40 5.38
C ARG A 5 3.81 -15.17 6.34
N CYS A 6 4.13 -14.55 7.46
CA CYS A 6 4.86 -15.15 8.57
C CYS A 6 3.89 -15.64 9.65
N LYS A 7 4.41 -16.15 10.77
CA LYS A 7 3.60 -16.62 11.91
C LYS A 7 2.80 -15.49 12.56
N ASP A 8 3.39 -14.31 12.63
CA ASP A 8 2.97 -13.15 13.44
C ASP A 8 2.86 -11.85 12.63
N GLY A 9 2.99 -11.93 11.31
CA GLY A 9 2.91 -10.76 10.46
C GLY A 9 3.01 -11.06 8.98
N VAL A 10 3.07 -10.00 8.18
CA VAL A 10 3.27 -10.06 6.74
C VAL A 10 4.40 -9.12 6.33
N VAL A 11 5.17 -9.52 5.33
CA VAL A 11 6.24 -8.71 4.74
C VAL A 11 5.95 -8.51 3.27
N PHE A 12 6.04 -7.27 2.81
CA PHE A 12 5.98 -6.94 1.40
C PHE A 12 7.37 -6.60 0.87
N GLY A 13 7.73 -7.22 -0.25
CA GLY A 13 8.92 -6.93 -1.03
C GLY A 13 8.54 -6.35 -2.39
N VAL A 14 9.12 -5.21 -2.75
CA VAL A 14 8.95 -4.62 -4.09
C VAL A 14 10.30 -4.22 -4.65
N GLU A 15 10.48 -4.48 -5.94
CA GLU A 15 11.60 -3.90 -6.67
C GLU A 15 11.25 -2.47 -7.08
N LYS A 16 12.19 -1.55 -6.80
CA LYS A 16 12.17 -0.17 -7.25
C LYS A 16 13.49 0.13 -7.98
N LEU A 17 13.45 0.10 -9.31
CA LEU A 17 14.59 0.48 -10.13
C LEU A 17 14.76 2.01 -10.11
N VAL A 18 15.93 2.47 -9.69
CA VAL A 18 16.33 3.88 -9.77
C VAL A 18 17.19 4.04 -11.02
N LEU A 19 16.60 4.59 -12.08
CA LEU A 19 17.23 4.66 -13.40
C LEU A 19 18.20 5.84 -13.55
N SER A 20 18.11 6.83 -12.67
CA SER A 20 18.93 8.03 -12.72
C SER A 20 19.25 8.55 -11.32
N LYS A 21 20.45 9.11 -11.17
CA LYS A 21 20.88 9.82 -9.96
C LYS A 21 20.13 11.13 -9.72
N LEU A 22 19.36 11.60 -10.71
CA LEU A 22 18.51 12.79 -10.59
C LEU A 22 17.18 12.51 -9.88
N TYR A 23 16.88 11.24 -9.57
CA TYR A 23 15.62 10.89 -8.91
C TYR A 23 15.66 11.27 -7.45
N GLU A 24 14.60 11.93 -6.99
CA GLU A 24 14.42 12.22 -5.57
C GLU A 24 14.35 10.94 -4.75
N GLU A 25 15.14 10.88 -3.68
CA GLU A 25 15.20 9.71 -2.82
C GLU A 25 13.84 9.50 -2.12
N GLY A 26 13.45 8.24 -1.91
CA GLY A 26 12.16 7.93 -1.28
C GLY A 26 10.90 8.26 -2.10
N SER A 27 11.01 8.93 -3.26
CA SER A 27 9.90 9.18 -4.18
C SER A 27 9.38 7.90 -4.86
N ASN A 28 8.25 7.96 -5.58
CA ASN A 28 7.73 6.83 -6.38
C ASN A 28 7.60 5.50 -5.60
N LYS A 29 7.10 5.58 -4.36
CA LYS A 29 6.85 4.40 -3.51
C LYS A 29 5.86 3.46 -4.17
N ARG A 30 6.14 2.17 -4.09
CA ARG A 30 5.25 1.08 -4.59
C ARG A 30 4.52 0.34 -3.47
N LEU A 31 4.72 0.80 -2.24
CA LEU A 31 4.06 0.35 -1.03
C LEU A 31 3.21 1.51 -0.50
N PHE A 32 1.98 1.22 -0.14
CA PHE A 32 1.02 2.20 0.37
C PHE A 32 0.42 1.70 1.67
N ASN A 33 0.38 2.56 2.67
CA ASN A 33 -0.39 2.32 3.89
C ASN A 33 -1.86 2.67 3.58
N VAL A 34 -2.75 1.70 3.71
CA VAL A 34 -4.19 1.85 3.50
C VAL A 34 -4.88 2.09 4.83
N ASP A 35 -4.55 1.29 5.84
CA ASP A 35 -4.97 1.48 7.23
C ASP A 35 -3.84 1.05 8.19
N ARG A 36 -4.01 1.25 9.50
CA ARG A 36 -3.02 0.89 10.53
C ARG A 36 -2.59 -0.58 10.47
N HIS A 37 -3.48 -1.48 10.05
CA HIS A 37 -3.23 -2.92 9.91
C HIS A 37 -3.26 -3.40 8.45
N VAL A 38 -3.40 -2.50 7.47
CA VAL A 38 -3.53 -2.84 6.05
C VAL A 38 -2.50 -2.10 5.21
N GLY A 39 -1.66 -2.86 4.51
CA GLY A 39 -0.72 -2.35 3.51
C GLY A 39 -1.03 -2.89 2.12
N MET A 40 -0.70 -2.11 1.10
CA MET A 40 -0.86 -2.48 -0.30
C MET A 40 0.49 -2.42 -1.01
N ALA A 41 0.85 -3.51 -1.70
CA ALA A 41 2.01 -3.58 -2.58
C ALA A 41 1.55 -3.68 -4.04
N VAL A 42 2.11 -2.84 -4.91
CA VAL A 42 1.65 -2.76 -6.30
C VAL A 42 2.75 -3.14 -7.29
N ALA A 43 2.35 -3.86 -8.34
CA ALA A 43 3.11 -4.08 -9.55
C ALA A 43 2.28 -3.58 -10.74
N GLY A 44 2.88 -2.75 -11.59
CA GLY A 44 2.19 -2.13 -12.73
C GLY A 44 2.31 -0.61 -12.74
N LEU A 45 1.30 0.06 -13.30
CA LEU A 45 1.25 1.51 -13.47
C LEU A 45 1.04 2.21 -12.13
N LEU A 46 1.98 3.08 -11.76
CA LEU A 46 1.96 3.76 -10.46
C LEU A 46 0.86 4.82 -10.37
N ALA A 47 0.39 5.37 -11.50
CA ALA A 47 -0.72 6.32 -11.52
C ALA A 47 -2.02 5.66 -11.04
N ASP A 48 -2.38 4.52 -11.64
CA ASP A 48 -3.57 3.76 -11.26
C ASP A 48 -3.48 3.27 -9.81
N ALA A 49 -2.29 2.81 -9.41
CA ALA A 49 -2.00 2.39 -8.05
C ALA A 49 -2.31 3.46 -6.99
N ARG A 50 -2.01 4.74 -7.30
CA ARG A 50 -2.29 5.86 -6.39
C ARG A 50 -3.79 6.07 -6.25
N SER A 51 -4.52 6.11 -7.36
CA SER A 51 -5.98 6.24 -7.34
C SER A 51 -6.65 5.12 -6.54
N LEU A 52 -6.19 3.87 -6.73
CA LEU A 52 -6.68 2.73 -5.96
C LEU A 52 -6.32 2.80 -4.47
N ALA A 53 -5.12 3.29 -4.13
CA ALA A 53 -4.72 3.48 -2.74
C ALA A 53 -5.61 4.50 -2.02
N ASP A 54 -5.99 5.57 -2.70
CA ASP A 54 -6.83 6.63 -2.14
C ASP A 54 -8.26 6.13 -1.92
N ILE A 55 -8.83 5.43 -2.89
CA ILE A 55 -10.14 4.76 -2.74
C ILE A 55 -10.09 3.76 -1.56
N ALA A 56 -9.05 2.93 -1.47
CA ALA A 56 -8.93 1.95 -0.40
C ALA A 56 -8.84 2.60 0.99
N ARG A 57 -8.18 3.76 1.12
CA ARG A 57 -8.14 4.53 2.38
C ARG A 57 -9.50 5.10 2.74
N GLU A 58 -10.21 5.63 1.76
CA GLU A 58 -11.57 6.15 1.95
C GLU A 58 -12.50 5.04 2.42
N GLU A 59 -12.50 3.89 1.75
CA GLU A 59 -13.31 2.72 2.14
C GLU A 59 -12.97 2.22 3.54
N ALA A 60 -11.68 2.13 3.90
CA ALA A 60 -11.28 1.73 5.25
C ALA A 60 -11.77 2.71 6.33
N SER A 61 -11.69 4.01 6.06
CA SER A 61 -12.19 5.06 6.95
C SER A 61 -13.71 5.04 7.08
N ASN A 62 -14.42 4.90 5.95
CA ASN A 62 -15.88 4.83 5.89
C ASN A 62 -16.38 3.60 6.64
N PHE A 63 -15.78 2.43 6.40
CA PHE A 63 -16.11 1.21 7.11
C PHE A 63 -15.96 1.38 8.63
N ARG A 64 -14.82 1.91 9.09
CA ARG A 64 -14.61 2.14 10.52
C ARG A 64 -15.63 3.11 11.11
N SER A 65 -15.99 4.16 10.38
CA SER A 65 -16.99 5.14 10.82
C SER A 65 -18.38 4.52 10.92
N ASN A 66 -18.74 3.63 9.99
CA ASN A 66 -20.05 3.00 9.93
C ASN A 66 -20.23 1.86 10.94
N PHE A 67 -19.18 1.06 11.17
CA PHE A 67 -19.27 -0.17 11.95
C PHE A 67 -18.53 -0.12 13.30
N GLY A 68 -17.71 0.91 13.55
CA GLY A 68 -17.03 1.11 14.83
C GLY A 68 -15.79 0.24 15.06
N TYR A 69 -15.38 -0.58 14.08
CA TYR A 69 -14.16 -1.39 14.14
C TYR A 69 -13.41 -1.38 12.79
N ASN A 70 -12.18 -1.86 12.80
CA ASN A 70 -11.32 -1.84 11.62
C ASN A 70 -11.83 -2.78 10.52
N ILE A 71 -11.73 -2.35 9.25
CA ILE A 71 -12.09 -3.19 8.11
C ILE A 71 -11.27 -4.49 8.11
N PRO A 72 -11.88 -5.68 7.92
CA PRO A 72 -11.15 -6.94 7.88
C PRO A 72 -10.26 -7.04 6.62
N LEU A 73 -9.20 -7.85 6.72
CA LEU A 73 -8.29 -8.23 5.62
C LEU A 73 -8.58 -9.67 5.18
#